data_AF-A0A4Y2IQS4-F1
#
_entry.id   AF-A0A4Y2IQS4-F1
#
_cell.length_a   1.000
_cell.length_b   1.000
_cell.length_c   1.000
_cell.angle_alpha   90.00
_cell.angle_beta   90.00
_cell.angle_gamma   90.00
#
_symmetry.space_group_name_H-M   'P 1'
#
loop_
_entity.id
_entity.type
_entity.pdbx_description
1 polymer ?
#
loop_
_entity_poly.entity_id
_entity_poly.type
_entity_poly.pdbx_seq_one_letter_code
_entity_poly.pdbx_strand_id
1 'polypeptide(L)'
;MIHFPRENSGNPASHLKLDAPAFVPKQSEETAEATSQSQCVATGIKKSKPKNVLLSTIRALVKNKFSQWVEVRCLLDVGSQSCLCTKACAGRLQLKMEKVDTVVSCVNDASMLVNSCVKTSVANKDKSYERELLMFLVNKITDFIPNMIINVDADVSEFVSLADHSFNVPDKIDMLLGAEIFYELLRPGQIYVQNSQLLLQNTVFSYVVSGSVDQVAEDRVYCGLILDDDLNKTLTILGN
;
A
#
# COMPACT_ATOMS: atom_id res chain seq x y z
N MET A 1 -17.94 23.14 -22.36
CA MET A 1 -17.59 24.58 -22.46
C MET A 1 -18.24 25.26 -21.27
N ILE A 2 -17.49 25.51 -20.20
CA ILE A 2 -18.06 26.00 -18.94
C ILE A 2 -17.77 27.50 -18.86
N HIS A 3 -18.84 28.28 -18.71
CA HIS A 3 -18.85 29.73 -18.71
C HIS A 3 -18.68 30.22 -17.27
N PHE A 4 -17.78 31.17 -17.02
CA PHE A 4 -17.74 31.92 -15.76
C PHE A 4 -18.45 33.28 -15.94
N PRO A 5 -19.18 33.80 -14.95
CA PRO A 5 -19.59 35.19 -14.90
C PRO A 5 -18.49 36.09 -14.31
N ARG A 6 -18.45 37.36 -14.75
CA ARG A 6 -17.49 38.40 -14.33
C ARG A 6 -18.09 39.29 -13.22
N GLU A 7 -17.20 39.80 -12.38
CA GLU A 7 -17.40 40.41 -11.04
C GLU A 7 -17.97 41.84 -10.99
N ASN A 8 -18.47 42.22 -9.79
CA ASN A 8 -18.25 43.49 -9.06
C ASN A 8 -19.14 43.49 -7.79
N SER A 9 -18.86 44.10 -6.64
CA SER A 9 -17.80 44.98 -6.13
C SER A 9 -18.01 45.12 -4.61
N GLY A 10 -16.95 45.19 -3.81
CA GLY A 10 -17.00 45.75 -2.44
C GLY A 10 -16.21 44.98 -1.39
N ASN A 11 -15.13 45.59 -0.89
CA ASN A 11 -14.38 45.18 0.30
C ASN A 11 -14.77 46.16 1.45
N PRO A 12 -14.79 45.74 2.73
CA PRO A 12 -13.56 45.83 3.51
C PRO A 12 -13.30 44.70 4.55
N ALA A 13 -12.05 44.24 4.55
CA ALA A 13 -11.18 43.83 5.66
C ALA A 13 -11.73 42.95 6.81
N SER A 14 -11.19 41.72 6.92
CA SER A 14 -10.45 41.29 8.14
C SER A 14 -9.65 39.98 7.93
N HIS A 15 -8.33 40.13 8.00
CA HIS A 15 -7.29 39.22 8.52
C HIS A 15 -7.48 37.69 8.43
N LEU A 16 -6.81 37.08 7.44
CA LEU A 16 -6.06 35.83 7.64
C LEU A 16 -4.73 35.92 6.88
N LYS A 17 -3.64 36.16 7.62
CA LYS A 17 -2.27 36.01 7.11
C LYS A 17 -1.95 34.52 7.07
N LEU A 18 -1.69 34.00 5.87
CA LEU A 18 -1.06 32.70 5.70
C LEU A 18 0.44 32.97 5.50
N ASP A 19 1.25 32.76 6.53
CA ASP A 19 2.71 32.81 6.40
C ASP A 19 3.17 31.54 5.66
N ALA A 20 3.59 31.71 4.40
CA ALA A 20 4.27 30.66 3.66
C ALA A 20 5.77 30.70 3.99
N PRO A 21 6.42 29.57 4.33
CA PRO A 21 7.87 29.53 4.36
C PRO A 21 8.40 29.55 2.93
N ALA A 22 9.06 30.65 2.56
CA ALA A 22 9.83 30.76 1.33
C ALA A 22 11.13 29.95 1.48
N PHE A 23 11.21 28.79 0.81
CA PHE A 23 12.49 28.13 0.59
C PHE A 23 13.21 28.85 -0.56
N VAL A 24 14.26 29.60 -0.23
CA VAL A 24 15.15 30.22 -1.23
C VAL A 24 16.46 29.41 -1.27
N PRO A 25 16.75 28.67 -2.34
CA PRO A 25 18.05 28.02 -2.48
C PRO A 25 19.09 29.05 -2.93
N LYS A 26 20.21 29.13 -2.21
CA LYS A 26 21.41 29.86 -2.66
C LYS A 26 22.10 29.08 -3.77
N GLN A 27 22.22 29.69 -4.95
CA GLN A 27 23.09 29.21 -6.03
C GLN A 27 24.51 29.75 -5.84
N SER A 28 25.49 28.89 -6.06
CA SER A 28 26.88 29.25 -6.37
C SER A 28 27.31 28.41 -7.57
N GLU A 29 27.48 29.05 -8.73
CA GLU A 29 28.16 28.57 -9.95
C GLU A 29 29.68 28.49 -9.68
N GLU A 30 30.57 27.70 -10.29
CA GLU A 30 30.69 26.69 -11.37
C GLU A 30 32.01 25.91 -11.03
N THR A 31 32.38 24.72 -11.53
CA THR A 31 32.66 24.35 -12.93
C THR A 31 32.74 22.82 -13.09
N ALA A 32 32.58 22.35 -14.33
CA ALA A 32 32.24 21.01 -14.82
C ALA A 32 33.18 19.82 -14.55
N GLU A 33 32.58 18.62 -14.50
CA GLU A 33 32.95 17.49 -15.36
C GLU A 33 31.75 16.53 -15.52
N ALA A 34 31.50 16.07 -16.75
CA ALA A 34 30.33 15.30 -17.13
C ALA A 34 30.47 13.81 -16.73
N THR A 35 29.55 13.30 -15.92
CA THR A 35 29.31 11.85 -15.83
C THR A 35 27.83 11.62 -15.53
N SER A 36 27.16 10.83 -16.39
CA SER A 36 25.72 10.56 -16.26
C SER A 36 25.42 9.77 -14.99
N GLN A 37 24.90 10.43 -13.96
CA GLN A 37 24.33 9.78 -12.79
C GLN A 37 22.81 9.87 -12.83
N SER A 38 22.16 8.71 -12.90
CA SER A 38 20.73 8.53 -12.66
C SER A 38 20.39 9.07 -11.28
N GLN A 39 19.64 10.16 -11.21
CA GLN A 39 19.17 10.72 -9.95
C GLN A 39 18.04 9.85 -9.38
N CYS A 40 18.40 9.02 -8.40
CA CYS A 40 17.47 8.42 -7.46
C CYS A 40 17.06 9.50 -6.45
N VAL A 41 15.75 9.67 -6.19
CA VAL A 41 15.26 10.46 -5.05
C VAL A 41 15.45 9.65 -3.76
N ALA A 42 16.71 9.35 -3.43
CA ALA A 42 17.10 8.84 -2.11
C ALA A 42 17.94 9.93 -1.45
N THR A 43 17.41 10.53 -0.40
CA THR A 43 18.15 11.46 0.43
C THR A 43 19.32 10.72 1.10
N GLY A 44 20.55 11.04 0.69
CA GLY A 44 21.80 10.76 1.40
C GLY A 44 22.07 9.29 1.73
N ILE A 45 22.84 8.61 0.88
CA ILE A 45 23.45 7.30 1.24
C ILE A 45 24.53 7.56 2.30
N LYS A 46 24.15 7.70 3.57
CA LYS A 46 24.97 7.21 4.67
C LYS A 46 24.84 5.69 4.66
N LYS A 47 25.92 4.94 4.93
CA LYS A 47 25.84 3.50 5.22
C LYS A 47 24.98 3.32 6.48
N SER A 48 23.66 3.28 6.32
CA SER A 48 22.71 2.94 7.37
C SER A 48 22.62 1.43 7.47
N LYS A 49 22.32 0.93 8.67
CA LYS A 49 21.96 -0.48 8.84
C LYS A 49 20.78 -0.80 7.91
N PRO A 50 20.73 -2.02 7.33
CA PRO A 50 19.57 -2.42 6.55
C PRO A 50 18.33 -2.35 7.44
N LYS A 51 17.16 -2.12 6.83
CA LYS A 51 15.91 -1.87 7.55
C LYS A 51 14.83 -2.82 7.07
N ASN A 52 14.08 -3.36 8.01
CA ASN A 52 12.85 -4.10 7.76
C ASN A 52 11.71 -3.10 7.68
N VAL A 53 10.81 -3.25 6.70
CA VAL A 53 9.66 -2.37 6.55
C VAL A 53 8.39 -3.16 6.85
N LEU A 54 7.59 -2.63 7.76
CA LEU A 54 6.22 -3.09 8.02
C LEU A 54 5.28 -2.42 7.03
N LEU A 55 4.48 -3.22 6.35
CA LEU A 55 3.46 -2.76 5.42
C LEU A 55 2.10 -2.72 6.12
N SER A 56 1.24 -1.80 5.65
CA SER A 56 -0.11 -1.62 6.20
C SER A 56 -1.01 -2.81 5.87
N THR A 57 -1.15 -3.73 6.83
CA THR A 57 -2.07 -4.88 6.73
C THR A 57 -3.28 -4.71 7.64
N ILE A 58 -4.40 -5.32 7.24
CA ILE A 58 -5.66 -5.33 7.98
C ILE A 58 -6.28 -6.73 8.02
N ARG A 59 -7.11 -7.00 9.03
CA ARG A 59 -8.06 -8.12 9.08
C ARG A 59 -9.45 -7.59 8.72
N ALA A 60 -9.99 -8.04 7.59
CA ALA A 60 -11.29 -7.62 7.11
C ALA A 60 -12.26 -8.81 7.04
N LEU A 61 -13.55 -8.54 7.22
CA LEU A 61 -14.62 -9.50 7.01
C LEU A 61 -15.06 -9.48 5.56
N VAL A 62 -15.17 -10.65 4.94
CA VAL A 62 -15.66 -10.80 3.56
C VAL A 62 -16.85 -11.74 3.53
N LYS A 63 -17.89 -11.38 2.76
CA LYS A 63 -19.05 -12.26 2.55
C LYS A 63 -18.66 -13.44 1.66
N ASN A 64 -18.88 -14.66 2.16
CA ASN A 64 -18.81 -15.88 1.36
C ASN A 64 -20.13 -16.08 0.56
N LYS A 65 -20.21 -17.13 -0.27
CA LYS A 65 -21.44 -17.40 -1.06
C LYS A 65 -22.71 -17.66 -0.24
N PHE A 66 -22.56 -17.97 1.04
CA PHE A 66 -23.65 -18.24 1.97
C PHE A 66 -24.01 -16.99 2.79
N SER A 67 -23.52 -15.81 2.40
CA SER A 67 -23.71 -14.54 3.11
C SER A 67 -23.13 -14.52 4.54
N GLN A 68 -22.21 -15.43 4.84
CA GLN A 68 -21.49 -15.45 6.11
C GLN A 68 -20.22 -14.62 6.00
N TRP A 69 -19.88 -13.94 7.09
CA TRP A 69 -18.68 -13.13 7.19
C TRP A 69 -17.49 -13.99 7.61
N VAL A 70 -16.44 -13.98 6.79
CA VAL A 70 -15.21 -14.72 7.03
C VAL A 70 -14.05 -13.73 7.04
N GLU A 71 -13.18 -13.85 8.05
CA GLU A 71 -12.00 -13.00 8.13
C GLU A 71 -10.95 -13.38 7.07
N VAL A 72 -10.35 -12.35 6.48
CA VAL A 72 -9.24 -12.45 5.53
C VAL A 72 -8.18 -11.41 5.88
N ARG A 73 -6.94 -11.66 5.45
CA ARG A 73 -5.86 -10.68 5.60
C ARG A 73 -5.67 -9.87 4.33
N CYS A 74 -5.73 -8.55 4.44
CA CYS A 74 -5.54 -7.66 3.30
C CYS A 74 -4.27 -6.82 3.44
N LEU A 75 -3.65 -6.52 2.29
CA LEU A 75 -2.63 -5.47 2.15
C LEU A 75 -3.30 -4.19 1.64
N LEU A 76 -3.01 -3.05 2.26
CA LEU A 76 -3.41 -1.74 1.74
C LEU A 76 -2.32 -1.19 0.85
N ASP A 77 -2.60 -1.00 -0.44
CA ASP A 77 -1.60 -0.58 -1.41
C ASP A 77 -2.16 0.48 -2.38
N VAL A 78 -1.80 1.73 -2.13
CA VAL A 78 -2.16 2.86 -3.01
C VAL A 78 -1.42 2.82 -4.35
N GLY A 79 -0.35 2.02 -4.47
CA GLY A 79 0.41 1.84 -5.72
C GLY A 79 -0.33 1.00 -6.75
N SER A 80 -1.32 0.21 -6.34
CA SER A 80 -2.16 -0.60 -7.22
C SER A 80 -3.46 0.14 -7.54
N GLN A 81 -3.76 0.38 -8.81
CA GLN A 81 -5.02 1.05 -9.21
C GLN A 81 -6.25 0.21 -8.85
N SER A 82 -6.16 -1.11 -8.99
CA SER A 82 -7.27 -2.05 -8.78
C SER A 82 -7.07 -2.89 -7.53
N CYS A 83 -8.18 -3.43 -7.00
CA CYS A 83 -8.14 -4.43 -5.95
C CYS A 83 -7.91 -5.84 -6.52
N LEU A 84 -7.17 -6.67 -5.77
CA LEU A 84 -6.86 -8.05 -6.16
C LEU A 84 -7.35 -9.04 -5.09
N CYS A 85 -7.72 -10.23 -5.52
CA CYS A 85 -8.05 -11.34 -4.64
C CYS A 85 -7.32 -12.60 -5.12
N THR A 86 -6.72 -13.34 -4.19
CA THR A 86 -6.09 -14.62 -4.55
C THR A 86 -7.14 -15.66 -4.91
N LYS A 87 -6.86 -16.48 -5.93
CA LYS A 87 -7.73 -17.62 -6.30
C LYS A 87 -7.95 -18.58 -5.13
N ALA A 88 -6.94 -18.75 -4.28
CA ALA A 88 -7.05 -19.55 -3.05
C ALA A 88 -8.08 -18.98 -2.07
N CYS A 89 -8.06 -17.66 -1.83
CA CYS A 89 -9.06 -16.99 -1.00
C CYS A 89 -10.46 -17.08 -1.62
N ALA A 90 -10.60 -16.77 -2.91
CA ALA A 90 -11.88 -16.86 -3.61
C ALA A 90 -12.47 -18.28 -3.57
N GLY A 91 -11.65 -19.31 -3.72
CA GLY A 91 -12.05 -20.71 -3.60
C GLY A 91 -12.47 -21.07 -2.17
N ARG A 92 -11.71 -20.64 -1.16
CA ARG A 92 -12.03 -20.84 0.27
C ARG A 92 -13.37 -20.19 0.65
N LEU A 93 -13.63 -18.98 0.16
CA LEU A 93 -14.88 -18.25 0.34
C LEU A 93 -16.00 -18.70 -0.62
N GLN A 94 -15.66 -19.55 -1.59
CA GLN A 94 -16.54 -20.06 -2.64
C GLN A 94 -17.25 -18.94 -3.42
N LEU A 95 -16.55 -17.83 -3.66
CA LEU A 95 -17.11 -16.65 -4.35
C LEU A 95 -17.52 -17.00 -5.78
N LYS A 96 -18.59 -16.35 -6.25
CA LYS A 96 -18.99 -16.43 -7.65
C LYS A 96 -17.96 -15.70 -8.50
N MET A 97 -17.32 -16.43 -9.41
CA MET A 97 -16.33 -15.88 -10.34
C MET A 97 -17.02 -15.46 -11.64
N GLU A 98 -16.60 -14.34 -12.19
CA GLU A 98 -17.05 -13.82 -13.47
C GLU A 98 -15.86 -13.78 -14.43
N LYS A 99 -16.09 -14.15 -15.70
CA LYS A 99 -15.05 -14.12 -16.71
C LYS A 99 -14.76 -12.68 -17.11
N VAL A 100 -13.48 -12.36 -17.16
CA VAL A 100 -12.96 -11.12 -17.75
C VAL A 100 -11.82 -11.50 -18.69
N ASP A 101 -11.39 -10.59 -19.54
CA ASP A 101 -10.17 -10.75 -20.34
C ASP A 101 -9.44 -9.42 -20.30
N THR A 102 -8.53 -9.28 -19.35
CA THR A 102 -7.83 -8.03 -19.09
C THR A 102 -6.37 -8.28 -18.74
N VAL A 103 -5.55 -7.25 -18.88
CA VAL A 103 -4.13 -7.28 -18.56
C VAL A 103 -3.90 -6.34 -17.40
N VAL A 104 -3.27 -6.85 -16.35
CA VAL A 104 -2.80 -6.03 -15.23
C VAL A 104 -1.31 -5.74 -15.45
N SER A 105 -0.98 -4.47 -15.60
CA SER A 105 0.40 -4.00 -15.71
C SER A 105 1.07 -3.96 -14.34
N CYS A 106 2.35 -4.28 -14.31
CA CYS A 106 3.19 -4.33 -13.12
C CYS A 106 4.47 -3.49 -13.34
N VAL A 107 5.33 -3.42 -12.31
CA VAL A 107 6.62 -2.74 -12.39
C VAL A 107 7.52 -3.42 -13.43
N ASN A 108 8.38 -2.64 -14.09
CA ASN A 108 9.37 -3.13 -15.06
C ASN A 108 8.76 -3.75 -16.33
N ASP A 109 7.70 -3.13 -16.86
CA ASP A 109 6.93 -3.58 -18.04
C ASP A 109 6.40 -5.03 -17.96
N ALA A 110 6.45 -5.63 -16.77
CA ALA A 110 5.82 -6.91 -16.51
C ALA A 110 4.30 -6.74 -16.59
N SER A 111 3.60 -7.77 -17.04
CA SER A 111 2.15 -7.77 -17.07
C SER A 111 1.61 -9.19 -16.88
N MET A 112 0.40 -9.27 -16.36
CA MET A 112 -0.29 -10.53 -16.10
C MET A 112 -1.65 -10.53 -16.78
N LEU A 113 -1.94 -11.61 -17.50
CA LEU A 113 -3.28 -11.87 -18.01
C LEU A 113 -4.20 -12.28 -16.85
N VAL A 114 -5.28 -11.53 -16.67
CA VAL A 114 -6.34 -11.82 -15.71
C VAL A 114 -7.59 -12.20 -16.47
N ASN A 115 -8.05 -13.43 -16.23
CA ASN A 115 -9.19 -14.01 -16.94
C ASN A 115 -10.46 -14.15 -16.06
N SER A 116 -10.40 -13.71 -14.80
CA SER A 116 -11.51 -13.83 -13.87
C SER A 116 -11.48 -12.72 -12.82
N CYS A 117 -12.66 -12.30 -12.38
CA CYS A 117 -12.85 -11.39 -11.26
C CYS A 117 -13.95 -11.91 -10.33
N VAL A 118 -14.05 -11.31 -9.15
CA VAL A 118 -15.11 -11.56 -8.18
C VAL A 118 -15.69 -10.24 -7.71
N LYS A 119 -16.98 -10.22 -7.42
CA LYS A 119 -17.64 -9.13 -6.72
C LYS A 119 -18.00 -9.58 -5.31
N THR A 120 -17.53 -8.88 -4.29
CA THR A 120 -17.82 -9.25 -2.89
C THR A 120 -17.80 -8.04 -1.94
N SER A 121 -18.51 -8.16 -0.82
CA SER A 121 -18.50 -7.15 0.24
C SER A 121 -17.33 -7.37 1.20
N VAL A 122 -16.60 -6.29 1.47
CA VAL A 122 -15.56 -6.18 2.51
C VAL A 122 -16.07 -5.26 3.62
N ALA A 123 -15.96 -5.67 4.87
CA ALA A 123 -16.43 -4.93 6.03
C ALA A 123 -15.45 -5.00 7.20
N ASN A 124 -15.50 -3.99 8.08
CA ASN A 124 -14.78 -4.02 9.35
C ASN A 124 -15.51 -4.92 10.38
N LYS A 125 -14.86 -5.17 11.52
CA LYS A 125 -15.31 -6.16 12.52
C LYS A 125 -16.71 -5.90 13.08
N ASP A 126 -17.04 -4.63 13.33
CA ASP A 126 -18.35 -4.20 13.85
C ASP A 126 -19.37 -3.91 12.74
N LYS A 127 -18.96 -4.00 11.47
CA LYS A 127 -19.78 -3.73 10.26
C LYS A 127 -20.30 -2.29 10.20
N SER A 128 -19.68 -1.35 10.92
CA SER A 128 -19.94 0.08 10.75
C SER A 128 -19.45 0.61 9.40
N TYR A 129 -18.57 -0.15 8.74
CA TYR A 129 -18.10 0.08 7.39
C TYR A 129 -18.29 -1.18 6.53
N GLU A 130 -18.91 -1.04 5.35
CA GLU A 130 -19.03 -2.09 4.34
C GLU A 130 -18.89 -1.47 2.94
N ARG A 131 -18.13 -2.13 2.06
CA ARG A 131 -18.07 -1.80 0.62
C ARG A 131 -18.10 -3.05 -0.23
N GLU A 132 -18.88 -3.00 -1.29
CA GLU A 132 -18.80 -3.98 -2.37
C GLU A 132 -17.66 -3.61 -3.32
N LEU A 133 -16.78 -4.56 -3.60
CA LEU A 133 -15.61 -4.37 -4.45
C LEU A 133 -15.61 -5.37 -5.59
N LEU A 134 -15.18 -4.91 -6.77
CA LEU A 134 -14.78 -5.77 -7.87
C LEU A 134 -13.28 -6.04 -7.75
N MET A 135 -12.88 -7.31 -7.68
CA MET A 135 -11.49 -7.70 -7.50
C MET A 135 -11.04 -8.66 -8.60
N PHE A 136 -9.87 -8.39 -9.18
CA PHE A 136 -9.24 -9.29 -10.13
C PHE A 136 -8.64 -10.50 -9.44
N LEU A 137 -8.87 -11.70 -10.02
CA LEU A 137 -8.36 -12.94 -9.46
C LEU A 137 -6.94 -13.24 -9.95
N VAL A 138 -6.03 -13.35 -9.00
CA VAL A 138 -4.61 -13.65 -9.25
C VAL A 138 -4.20 -14.91 -8.49
N ASN A 139 -3.16 -15.61 -8.95
CA ASN A 139 -2.70 -16.82 -8.25
C ASN A 139 -2.06 -16.47 -6.90
N LYS A 140 -1.29 -15.38 -6.87
CA LYS A 140 -0.52 -14.89 -5.73
C LYS A 140 -0.45 -13.36 -5.84
N ILE A 141 -0.47 -12.68 -4.70
CA ILE A 141 -0.23 -11.22 -4.60
C ILE A 141 1.23 -10.97 -4.23
N THR A 142 1.71 -11.65 -3.20
CA THR A 142 3.06 -11.54 -2.64
C THR A 142 3.40 -12.85 -1.89
N ASP A 143 4.67 -13.04 -1.47
CA ASP A 143 4.99 -14.05 -0.43
C ASP A 143 4.45 -13.60 0.93
N PHE A 144 5.00 -14.13 2.02
CA PHE A 144 4.57 -13.71 3.35
C PHE A 144 4.97 -12.25 3.59
N ILE A 145 4.06 -11.51 4.22
CA ILE A 145 4.31 -10.14 4.65
C ILE A 145 4.13 -10.08 6.18
N PRO A 146 5.15 -9.66 6.94
CA PRO A 146 6.55 -9.63 6.53
C PRO A 146 7.07 -11.02 6.10
N ASN A 147 8.22 -11.08 5.45
CA ASN A 147 8.85 -12.35 5.03
C ASN A 147 9.51 -13.11 6.20
N MET A 148 9.76 -12.42 7.30
CA MET A 148 10.27 -12.96 8.57
C MET A 148 9.62 -12.23 9.75
N ILE A 149 9.74 -12.79 10.95
CA ILE A 149 9.25 -12.11 12.16
C ILE A 149 10.06 -10.83 12.36
N ILE A 150 9.36 -9.71 12.53
CA ILE A 150 9.98 -8.43 12.88
C ILE A 150 9.75 -8.20 14.37
N ASN A 151 10.84 -8.16 15.13
CA ASN A 151 10.77 -7.81 16.55
C ASN A 151 10.51 -6.30 16.66
N VAL A 152 9.34 -5.97 17.21
CA VAL A 152 8.95 -4.59 17.49
C VAL A 152 9.06 -4.42 18.99
N ASP A 153 10.16 -3.83 19.45
CA ASP A 153 10.42 -3.55 20.88
C ASP A 153 9.52 -2.41 21.42
N ALA A 154 8.67 -1.83 20.59
CA ALA A 154 7.76 -0.77 20.98
C ALA A 154 6.40 -1.35 21.41
N ASP A 155 5.84 -0.80 22.48
CA ASP A 155 4.50 -1.16 22.93
C ASP A 155 3.44 -0.50 22.04
N VAL A 156 3.27 -1.08 20.85
CA VAL A 156 2.35 -0.59 19.82
C VAL A 156 0.89 -0.88 20.20
N SER A 157 0.67 -1.85 21.09
CA SER A 157 -0.66 -2.40 21.37
C SER A 157 -1.33 -1.84 22.63
N GLU A 158 -0.59 -1.25 23.56
CA GLU A 158 -1.13 -0.91 24.89
C GLU A 158 -2.22 0.17 24.85
N PHE A 159 -2.26 1.00 23.80
CA PHE A 159 -3.12 2.20 23.78
C PHE A 159 -4.13 2.27 22.62
N VAL A 160 -4.07 1.37 21.64
CA VAL A 160 -4.94 1.42 20.45
C VAL A 160 -5.27 0.03 19.90
N SER A 161 -6.47 -0.07 19.29
CA SER A 161 -6.85 -1.26 18.52
C SER A 161 -6.08 -1.31 17.21
N LEU A 162 -5.42 -2.44 16.96
CA LEU A 162 -4.71 -2.70 15.70
C LEU A 162 -5.62 -3.38 14.68
N ALA A 163 -5.48 -2.96 13.42
CA ALA A 163 -6.21 -3.54 12.31
C ALA A 163 -5.73 -4.96 11.96
N ASP A 164 -4.46 -5.27 12.23
CA ASP A 164 -3.88 -6.61 12.15
C ASP A 164 -2.96 -6.82 13.36
N HIS A 165 -3.33 -7.71 14.27
CA HIS A 165 -2.54 -8.00 15.47
C HIS A 165 -1.29 -8.83 15.18
N SER A 166 -1.22 -9.41 13.97
CA SER A 166 -0.10 -10.20 13.46
C SER A 166 0.72 -9.43 12.41
N PHE A 167 0.65 -8.10 12.40
CA PHE A 167 1.31 -7.25 11.41
C PHE A 167 2.83 -7.49 11.29
N ASN A 168 3.47 -7.98 12.35
CA ASN A 168 4.90 -8.23 12.43
C ASN A 168 5.29 -9.71 12.28
N VAL A 169 4.33 -10.60 12.02
CA VAL A 169 4.53 -12.05 11.86
C VAL A 169 4.27 -12.45 10.41
N PRO A 170 5.11 -13.30 9.80
CA PRO A 170 4.89 -13.78 8.43
C PRO A 170 3.54 -14.48 8.26
N ASP A 171 2.74 -13.95 7.35
CA ASP A 171 1.47 -14.55 6.94
C ASP A 171 1.16 -14.18 5.49
N LYS A 172 0.30 -14.96 4.83
CA LYS A 172 -0.15 -14.73 3.47
C LYS A 172 -1.08 -13.53 3.39
N ILE A 173 -1.13 -12.90 2.22
CA ILE A 173 -2.11 -11.88 1.88
C ILE A 173 -3.19 -12.53 1.00
N ASP A 174 -4.44 -12.48 1.48
CA ASP A 174 -5.59 -13.01 0.75
C ASP A 174 -6.07 -12.02 -0.34
N MET A 175 -6.05 -10.74 -0.03
CA MET A 175 -6.56 -9.64 -0.87
C MET A 175 -5.66 -8.40 -0.82
N LEU A 176 -5.62 -7.63 -1.90
CA LEU A 176 -4.97 -6.32 -1.97
C LEU A 176 -6.04 -5.26 -2.21
N LEU A 177 -6.08 -4.23 -1.35
CA LEU A 177 -6.98 -3.09 -1.49
C LEU A 177 -6.23 -1.92 -2.13
N GLY A 178 -6.61 -1.62 -3.37
CA GLY A 178 -5.97 -0.64 -4.23
C GLY A 178 -6.39 0.81 -3.97
N ALA A 179 -5.85 1.71 -4.78
CA ALA A 179 -6.12 3.16 -4.79
C ALA A 179 -7.61 3.50 -4.92
N GLU A 180 -8.41 2.65 -5.57
CA GLU A 180 -9.87 2.80 -5.71
C GLU A 180 -10.58 3.02 -4.36
N ILE A 181 -10.11 2.35 -3.30
CA ILE A 181 -10.71 2.42 -1.96
C ILE A 181 -9.75 2.98 -0.91
N PHE A 182 -8.44 2.94 -1.13
CA PHE A 182 -7.41 3.25 -0.14
C PHE A 182 -7.68 4.52 0.69
N TYR A 183 -7.94 5.65 0.03
CA TYR A 183 -8.14 6.94 0.72
C TYR A 183 -9.46 7.03 1.49
N GLU A 184 -10.47 6.25 1.10
CA GLU A 184 -11.73 6.15 1.83
C GLU A 184 -11.55 5.43 3.17
N LEU A 185 -10.60 4.50 3.24
CA LEU A 185 -10.32 3.74 4.45
C LEU A 185 -9.67 4.61 5.53
N LEU A 186 -8.97 5.68 5.15
CA LEU A 186 -8.23 6.50 6.08
C LEU A 186 -9.16 7.32 6.98
N ARG A 187 -8.80 7.42 8.25
CA ARG A 187 -9.45 8.28 9.23
C ARG A 187 -8.44 9.30 9.76
N PRO A 188 -8.90 10.48 10.24
CA PRO A 188 -8.04 11.35 11.01
C PRO A 188 -7.44 10.61 12.22
N GLY A 189 -6.15 10.86 12.49
CA GLY A 189 -5.42 10.24 13.58
C GLY A 189 -4.17 9.53 13.09
N GLN A 190 -3.03 10.01 13.57
CA GLN A 190 -1.72 9.42 13.35
C GLN A 190 -0.97 9.38 14.68
N ILE A 191 -0.32 8.26 14.98
CA ILE A 191 0.49 8.10 16.19
C ILE A 191 1.89 7.69 15.75
N TYR A 192 2.87 8.54 16.09
CA TYR A 192 4.28 8.21 15.93
C TYR A 192 4.76 7.50 17.19
N VAL A 193 5.22 6.27 17.02
CA VAL A 193 5.67 5.45 18.14
C VAL A 193 7.02 5.96 18.62
N GLN A 194 7.10 6.31 19.92
CA GLN A 194 8.30 6.92 20.51
C GLN A 194 9.54 6.04 20.30
N ASN A 195 10.68 6.68 20.03
CA ASN A 195 11.97 6.02 19.81
C ASN A 195 11.96 4.97 18.67
N SER A 196 11.03 5.07 17.72
CA SER A 196 10.95 4.20 16.56
C SER A 196 10.69 4.99 15.27
N GLN A 197 10.73 4.32 14.12
CA GLN A 197 10.29 4.88 12.84
C GLN A 197 8.91 4.30 12.43
N LEU A 198 8.13 3.86 13.42
CA LEU A 198 6.79 3.32 13.19
C LEU A 198 5.72 4.40 13.30
N LEU A 199 4.78 4.33 12.36
CA LEU A 199 3.61 5.18 12.27
C LEU A 199 2.37 4.28 12.34
N LEU A 200 1.45 4.67 13.22
CA LEU A 200 0.12 4.10 13.30
C LEU A 200 -0.85 5.06 12.64
N GLN A 201 -1.53 4.58 11.60
CA GLN A 201 -2.51 5.35 10.86
C GLN A 201 -3.91 4.84 11.19
N ASN A 202 -4.78 5.73 11.67
CA ASN A 202 -6.18 5.39 11.94
C ASN A 202 -6.91 5.08 10.63
N THR A 203 -7.72 4.04 10.62
CA THR A 203 -8.55 3.65 9.48
C THR A 203 -9.93 3.20 9.94
N VAL A 204 -10.85 2.97 9.00
CA VAL A 204 -12.15 2.32 9.28
C VAL A 204 -11.99 0.90 9.88
N PHE A 205 -10.80 0.29 9.74
CA PHE A 205 -10.46 -1.04 10.27
C PHE A 205 -9.64 -1.00 11.57
N SER A 206 -9.54 0.16 12.24
CA SER A 206 -8.60 0.46 13.34
C SER A 206 -7.21 0.87 12.85
N TYR A 207 -6.20 0.93 13.72
CA TYR A 207 -4.88 1.45 13.37
C TYR A 207 -4.06 0.42 12.59
N VAL A 208 -3.58 0.80 11.40
CA VAL A 208 -2.56 0.04 10.66
C VAL A 208 -1.18 0.48 11.12
N VAL A 209 -0.24 -0.45 11.21
CA VAL A 209 1.16 -0.17 11.54
C VAL A 209 1.98 -0.15 10.25
N SER A 210 2.81 0.87 10.10
CA SER A 210 3.74 1.00 8.98
C SER A 210 5.04 1.63 9.44
N GLY A 211 6.09 1.52 8.62
CA GLY A 211 7.38 2.14 8.89
C GLY A 211 8.50 1.13 9.00
N SER A 212 9.66 1.59 9.45
CA SER A 212 10.88 0.78 9.41
C SER A 212 11.42 0.43 10.79
N VAL A 213 12.01 -0.76 10.90
CA VAL A 213 12.70 -1.25 12.07
C VAL A 213 14.12 -1.60 11.65
N ASP A 214 15.11 -1.19 12.45
CA ASP A 214 16.51 -1.48 12.15
C ASP A 214 16.75 -2.99 12.14
N GLN A 215 17.39 -3.52 11.09
CA GLN A 215 17.76 -4.93 11.03
C GLN A 215 19.10 -5.20 11.71
N VAL A 216 19.26 -6.46 12.12
CA VAL A 216 20.58 -7.10 12.21
C VAL A 216 20.97 -7.50 10.77
N ALA A 217 22.16 -7.09 10.32
CA ALA A 217 22.53 -7.01 8.91
C ALA A 217 22.12 -8.21 8.02
N GLU A 218 21.32 -7.97 6.99
CA GLU A 218 21.13 -8.85 5.82
C GLU A 218 21.47 -8.11 4.52
N ASP A 219 22.06 -8.83 3.55
CA ASP A 219 22.48 -8.30 2.24
C ASP A 219 21.36 -8.34 1.18
N ARG A 220 20.09 -8.56 1.56
CA ARG A 220 18.98 -8.72 0.61
C ARG A 220 17.89 -7.66 0.81
N VAL A 221 17.51 -7.01 -0.30
CA VAL A 221 16.33 -6.14 -0.36
C VAL A 221 15.15 -6.97 -0.90
N TYR A 222 14.10 -7.11 -0.11
CA TYR A 222 12.90 -7.84 -0.50
C TYR A 222 11.86 -6.89 -1.13
N CYS A 223 11.43 -7.20 -2.36
CA CYS A 223 10.31 -6.54 -3.03
C CYS A 223 9.15 -7.50 -3.14
N GLY A 224 8.15 -7.37 -2.25
CA GLY A 224 7.05 -8.33 -2.18
C GLY A 224 6.07 -8.28 -3.35
N LEU A 225 6.10 -7.25 -4.19
CA LEU A 225 5.10 -7.03 -5.25
C LEU A 225 5.57 -7.50 -6.64
N ILE A 226 6.80 -8.01 -6.77
CA ILE A 226 7.29 -8.61 -8.01
C ILE A 226 6.97 -10.11 -7.97
N LEU A 227 6.12 -10.56 -8.89
CA LEU A 227 5.90 -11.99 -9.13
C LEU A 227 7.12 -12.53 -9.91
N ASP A 228 7.93 -13.34 -9.23
CA ASP A 228 9.14 -13.98 -9.80
C ASP A 228 8.81 -15.00 -10.91
N ASP A 229 7.57 -15.51 -10.93
CA ASP A 229 7.18 -16.60 -11.84
C ASP A 229 7.16 -16.20 -13.34
N ASP A 230 7.17 -14.92 -13.68
CA ASP A 230 7.19 -14.44 -15.08
C ASP A 230 8.45 -13.67 -15.48
N LEU A 231 9.36 -13.30 -14.55
CA LEU A 231 10.60 -12.63 -14.92
C LEU A 231 11.57 -13.58 -15.66
N ASN A 232 11.53 -14.88 -15.34
CA ASN A 232 12.36 -15.88 -16.01
C ASN A 232 11.91 -16.22 -17.44
N LYS A 233 10.70 -15.83 -17.87
CA LYS A 233 10.27 -16.03 -19.26
C LYS A 233 10.80 -14.94 -20.19
N THR A 234 11.09 -13.75 -19.68
CA THR A 234 11.60 -12.62 -20.48
C THR A 234 13.13 -12.68 -20.70
N LEU A 235 13.86 -13.46 -19.90
CA LEU A 235 15.32 -13.64 -20.05
C LEU A 235 15.74 -14.71 -21.07
N THR A 236 14.80 -15.45 -21.67
CA THR A 236 15.13 -16.50 -22.66
C THR A 236 15.05 -16.01 -24.13
N ILE A 237 14.77 -14.73 -24.38
CA ILE A 237 14.65 -14.19 -25.76
C ILE A 237 15.89 -13.39 -26.21
N LEU A 238 16.89 -13.16 -25.34
CA LEU A 238 18.14 -12.47 -25.70
C LEU A 238 19.39 -13.37 -25.69
N GLY A 239 19.21 -14.66 -25.97
CA GLY A 239 20.31 -15.61 -26.11
C GLY A 239 20.24 -16.38 -27.42
N ASN A 240 20.44 -15.68 -28.54
CA ASN A 240 20.88 -16.25 -29.82
C ASN A 240 22.06 -15.44 -30.34
#